data_AF-A0A5N6VQY3-F1
#
_entry.id   AF-A0A5N6VQY3-F1
#
_cell.length_a   1.000
_cell.length_b   1.000
_cell.length_c   1.000
_cell.angle_alpha   90.00
_cell.angle_beta   90.00
_cell.angle_gamma   90.00
#
_symmetry.space_group_name_H-M   'P 1'
#
loop_
_entity.id
_entity.type
_entity.pdbx_description
1 polymer ?
#
loop_
_entity_poly.entity_id
_entity_poly.type
_entity_poly.pdbx_seq_one_letter_code
_entity_poly.pdbx_strand_id
1 'polypeptide(L)'
;MVLDSKAFQPLDIKLFGPHDDEEDIFFKNLLLSLVGGEITPNEAANNLDKWIVEKSNTDLEERKKYPDPWNVPSAENPSWVAPNPSGLITCFFESFAQLCSAFPPGHIGQDRLVQFLEALRAMPKHEVPNYLPNDPPEDFYYLLELWPFGGSWLGLTEVFRTEAEDRGYSYATFATIGSDMQIGWRNWQSILARITALGFVDCSFLCALEGILPQSKMPAQSRVSGDVIGGVQWILHSDAGLYVYRQCKAVEKVSTSDSRAMWSLERWGQWKDRLETIASDDTFDPEVREIARLAVDRMVELEALDGSN
;
A
#
# COMPACT_ATOMS: atom_id res chain seq x y z
N MET A 1 -13.29 -23.85 -19.81
CA MET A 1 -12.31 -22.75 -19.80
C MET A 1 -11.31 -23.05 -18.70
N VAL A 2 -10.03 -23.23 -19.04
CA VAL A 2 -8.98 -23.35 -18.02
C VAL A 2 -8.74 -21.93 -17.55
N LEU A 3 -9.23 -21.57 -16.36
CA LEU A 3 -8.79 -20.37 -15.66
C LEU A 3 -7.26 -20.40 -15.65
N ASP A 4 -6.62 -19.33 -16.11
CA ASP A 4 -5.17 -19.26 -16.15
C ASP A 4 -4.65 -19.41 -14.71
N SER A 5 -4.13 -20.61 -14.42
CA SER A 5 -3.75 -21.02 -13.06
C SER A 5 -2.73 -20.07 -12.43
N LYS A 6 -1.97 -19.37 -13.27
CA LYS A 6 -0.95 -18.40 -12.87
C LYS A 6 -1.53 -17.21 -12.10
N ALA A 7 -2.73 -16.76 -12.46
CA ALA A 7 -3.37 -15.64 -11.80
C ALA A 7 -3.79 -15.95 -10.35
N PHE A 8 -3.76 -17.22 -9.93
CA PHE A 8 -4.08 -17.63 -8.55
C PHE A 8 -2.87 -18.11 -7.76
N GLN A 9 -1.68 -18.07 -8.36
CA GLN A 9 -0.43 -18.40 -7.69
C GLN A 9 0.28 -17.11 -7.26
N PRO A 10 1.05 -17.15 -6.16
CA PRO A 10 1.97 -16.06 -5.82
C PRO A 10 2.96 -15.81 -6.96
N LEU A 11 3.26 -14.53 -7.21
CA LEU A 11 4.39 -14.14 -8.05
C LEU A 11 5.71 -14.38 -7.31
N ASP A 12 6.78 -14.49 -8.09
CA ASP A 12 8.14 -14.60 -7.56
C ASP A 12 8.49 -13.37 -6.70
N ILE A 13 8.99 -13.62 -5.48
CA ILE A 13 9.27 -12.59 -4.49
C ILE A 13 10.71 -12.11 -4.68
N LYS A 14 10.88 -10.88 -5.18
CA LYS A 14 12.19 -10.28 -5.48
C LYS A 14 12.53 -9.14 -4.53
N LEU A 15 12.70 -9.45 -3.25
CA LEU A 15 13.00 -8.44 -2.22
C LEU A 15 14.48 -8.10 -2.10
N PHE A 16 15.39 -9.05 -2.38
CA PHE A 16 16.81 -8.85 -2.11
C PHE A 16 17.57 -8.17 -3.24
N GLY A 17 18.43 -7.23 -2.87
CA GLY A 17 19.31 -6.47 -3.77
C GLY A 17 20.80 -6.70 -3.49
N PRO A 18 21.69 -6.36 -4.45
CA PRO A 18 23.14 -6.49 -4.29
C PRO A 18 23.75 -5.50 -3.29
N HIS A 19 22.97 -4.53 -2.81
CA HIS A 19 23.41 -3.46 -1.92
C HIS A 19 22.65 -3.48 -0.58
N ASP A 20 21.94 -4.57 -0.29
CA ASP A 20 21.23 -4.73 0.98
C ASP A 20 22.23 -4.73 2.14
N ASP A 21 21.99 -3.86 3.11
CA ASP A 21 22.73 -3.82 4.36
C ASP A 21 22.10 -4.72 5.45
N GLU A 22 22.58 -4.61 6.69
CA GLU A 22 22.06 -5.43 7.80
C GLU A 22 20.58 -5.14 8.11
N GLU A 23 20.15 -3.89 7.97
CA GLU A 23 18.78 -3.43 8.27
C GLU A 23 17.83 -3.94 7.17
N ASP A 24 18.23 -3.80 5.91
CA ASP A 24 17.57 -4.40 4.75
C ASP A 24 17.35 -5.90 4.94
N ILE A 25 18.44 -6.62 5.25
CA ILE A 25 18.41 -8.09 5.40
C ILE A 25 17.47 -8.48 6.54
N PHE A 26 17.48 -7.76 7.66
CA PHE A 26 16.57 -8.03 8.77
C PHE A 26 15.10 -7.84 8.35
N PHE A 27 14.75 -6.69 7.77
CA PHE A 27 13.37 -6.39 7.37
C PHE A 27 12.84 -7.35 6.30
N LYS A 28 13.65 -7.63 5.27
CA LYS A 28 13.28 -8.52 4.17
C LYS A 28 13.09 -9.96 4.64
N ASN A 29 13.97 -10.47 5.52
CA ASN A 29 13.79 -11.79 6.11
C ASN A 29 12.55 -11.86 7.01
N LEU A 30 12.29 -10.83 7.82
CA LEU A 30 11.09 -10.76 8.66
C LEU A 30 9.82 -10.85 7.82
N LEU A 31 9.76 -10.10 6.72
CA LEU A 31 8.64 -10.13 5.78
C LEU A 31 8.47 -11.49 5.11
N LEU A 32 9.57 -12.14 4.70
CA LEU A 32 9.53 -13.47 4.09
C LEU A 32 9.03 -14.54 5.07
N SER A 33 9.55 -14.55 6.29
CA SER A 33 9.10 -15.47 7.34
C SER A 33 7.62 -15.23 7.69
N LEU A 34 7.17 -13.96 7.73
CA LEU A 34 5.77 -13.61 7.92
C LEU A 34 4.89 -14.19 6.81
N VAL A 35 5.17 -13.88 5.54
CA VAL A 35 4.29 -14.33 4.44
C VAL A 35 4.39 -15.82 4.17
N GLY A 36 5.56 -16.44 4.43
CA GLY A 36 5.76 -17.88 4.45
C GLY A 36 4.97 -18.56 5.57
N GLY A 37 4.69 -17.86 6.67
CA GLY A 37 3.98 -18.38 7.83
C GLY A 37 4.89 -19.14 8.80
N GLU A 38 6.19 -18.89 8.72
CA GLU A 38 7.19 -19.38 9.68
C GLU A 38 7.02 -18.69 11.04
N ILE A 39 6.59 -17.43 11.01
CA ILE A 39 6.21 -16.63 12.18
C ILE A 39 4.80 -16.10 12.02
N THR A 40 4.11 -15.90 13.14
CA THR A 40 2.78 -15.31 13.17
C THR A 40 2.83 -13.79 12.97
N PRO A 41 1.72 -13.16 12.54
CA PRO A 41 1.64 -11.70 12.44
C PRO A 41 1.99 -10.97 13.75
N ASN A 42 1.58 -11.51 14.90
CA ASN A 42 1.91 -10.94 16.21
C ASN A 42 3.41 -11.07 16.54
N GLU A 43 4.03 -12.21 16.23
CA GLU A 43 5.47 -12.38 16.43
C GLU A 43 6.27 -11.45 15.52
N ALA A 44 5.86 -11.31 14.25
CA ALA A 44 6.48 -10.39 13.32
C ALA A 44 6.38 -8.93 13.80
N ALA A 45 5.21 -8.50 14.26
CA ALA A 45 5.00 -7.16 14.81
C ALA A 45 5.90 -6.92 16.04
N ASN A 46 5.92 -7.85 16.99
CA ASN A 46 6.79 -7.77 18.17
C ASN A 46 8.28 -7.72 17.81
N ASN A 47 8.71 -8.51 16.83
CA ASN A 47 10.10 -8.53 16.40
C ASN A 47 10.51 -7.21 15.74
N LEU A 48 9.67 -6.64 14.86
CA LEU A 48 9.93 -5.34 14.24
C LEU A 48 10.00 -4.23 15.27
N ASP A 49 8.98 -4.16 16.14
CA ASP A 49 8.86 -3.15 17.19
C ASP A 49 10.06 -3.16 18.12
N LYS A 50 10.38 -4.35 18.66
CA LYS A 50 11.54 -4.55 19.52
C LYS A 50 12.83 -4.10 18.84
N TRP A 51 13.04 -4.49 17.59
CA TRP A 51 14.27 -4.15 16.86
C TRP A 51 14.41 -2.63 16.69
N ILE A 52 13.33 -1.94 16.27
CA ILE A 52 13.34 -0.47 16.11
C ILE A 52 13.57 0.24 17.44
N VAL A 53 12.92 -0.22 18.52
CA VAL A 53 13.08 0.34 19.87
C VAL A 53 14.50 0.15 20.38
N GLU A 54 15.06 -1.06 20.26
CA GLU A 54 16.43 -1.37 20.70
C GLU A 54 17.47 -0.59 19.90
N LYS A 55 17.32 -0.51 18.57
CA LYS A 55 18.23 0.24 17.70
C LYS A 55 18.19 1.74 18.03
N SER A 56 17.00 2.32 18.13
CA SER A 56 16.85 3.76 18.44
C SER A 56 17.41 4.12 19.81
N ASN A 57 17.19 3.30 20.83
CA ASN A 57 17.75 3.56 22.16
C ASN A 57 19.27 3.38 22.19
N THR A 58 19.80 2.39 21.48
CA THR A 58 21.25 2.16 21.37
C THR A 58 21.93 3.33 20.66
N ASP A 59 21.37 3.79 19.56
CA ASP A 59 21.90 4.94 18.80
C ASP A 59 21.82 6.23 19.62
N LEU A 60 20.78 6.42 20.44
CA LEU A 60 20.71 7.55 21.36
C LEU A 60 21.82 7.50 22.42
N GLU A 61 22.08 6.34 23.03
CA GLU A 61 23.16 6.19 24.01
C GLU A 61 24.54 6.40 23.38
N GLU A 62 24.74 5.96 22.13
CA GLU A 62 25.96 6.24 21.39
C GLU A 62 26.09 7.73 21.09
N ARG A 63 25.01 8.38 20.63
CA ARG A 63 24.98 9.81 20.34
C ARG A 63 25.35 10.68 21.53
N LYS A 64 24.91 10.30 22.74
CA LYS A 64 25.20 11.00 24.00
C LYS A 64 26.69 11.05 24.35
N LYS A 65 27.52 10.17 23.79
CA LYS A 65 28.99 10.21 23.97
C LYS A 65 29.63 11.41 23.28
N TYR A 66 28.91 12.11 22.40
CA TYR A 66 29.41 13.22 21.59
C TYR A 66 28.57 14.49 21.83
N PRO A 67 28.81 15.28 22.91
CA PRO A 67 27.94 16.41 23.26
C PRO A 67 27.83 17.49 22.16
N ASP A 68 28.88 17.63 21.34
CA ASP A 68 28.87 18.48 20.16
C ASP A 68 28.36 17.69 18.94
N PRO A 69 27.24 18.09 18.30
CA PRO A 69 26.71 17.42 17.11
C PRO A 69 27.69 17.36 15.93
N TRP A 70 28.70 18.24 15.93
CA TRP A 70 29.70 18.31 14.87
C TRP A 70 30.96 17.50 15.19
N ASN A 71 31.09 16.96 16.40
CA ASN A 71 32.24 16.18 16.87
C ASN A 71 31.91 14.68 17.02
N VAL A 72 31.21 14.13 16.03
CA VAL A 72 30.94 12.70 15.89
C VAL A 72 32.10 11.96 15.19
N PRO A 73 32.24 10.63 15.31
CA PRO A 73 33.31 9.84 14.69
C PRO A 73 33.42 9.99 13.17
N SER A 74 32.31 10.34 12.52
CA SER A 74 32.23 10.63 11.09
C SER A 74 31.75 12.07 10.90
N ALA A 75 32.67 13.04 10.90
CA ALA A 75 32.34 14.45 10.65
C ALA A 75 31.69 14.67 9.28
N GLU A 76 31.95 13.78 8.31
CA GLU A 76 31.32 13.79 6.98
C GLU A 76 29.87 13.26 7.00
N ASN A 77 29.47 12.52 8.06
CA ASN A 77 28.12 11.99 8.18
C ASN A 77 27.63 11.93 9.65
N PRO A 78 27.29 13.09 10.25
CA PRO A 78 26.88 13.18 11.66
C PRO A 78 25.66 12.35 12.04
N SER A 79 24.83 12.03 11.06
CA SER A 79 23.61 11.22 11.20
C SER A 79 23.87 9.73 11.45
N TRP A 80 25.08 9.22 11.20
CA TRP A 80 25.40 7.78 11.35
C TRP A 80 25.39 7.28 12.79
N VAL A 81 25.40 8.19 13.76
CA VAL A 81 25.43 7.87 15.19
C VAL A 81 24.26 8.55 15.89
N ALA A 82 23.09 8.57 15.25
CA ALA A 82 21.90 9.21 15.79
C ALA A 82 20.66 8.34 15.54
N PRO A 83 19.70 8.34 16.46
CA PRO A 83 18.53 7.47 16.33
C PRO A 83 17.66 7.90 15.15
N ASN A 84 17.36 6.98 14.23
CA ASN A 84 16.55 7.27 13.04
C ASN A 84 15.41 6.25 12.82
N PRO A 85 14.52 6.04 13.82
CA PRO A 85 13.38 5.13 13.66
C PRO A 85 12.48 5.50 12.49
N SER A 86 12.29 6.78 12.17
CA SER A 86 11.48 7.19 11.02
C SER A 86 12.04 6.67 9.68
N GLY A 87 13.36 6.75 9.48
CA GLY A 87 14.04 6.16 8.32
C GLY A 87 13.93 4.64 8.29
N LEU A 88 14.13 3.97 9.43
CA LEU A 88 14.01 2.52 9.55
C LEU A 88 12.61 2.01 9.21
N ILE A 89 11.58 2.68 9.72
CA ILE A 89 10.17 2.39 9.40
C ILE A 89 9.91 2.57 7.91
N THR A 90 10.42 3.66 7.33
CA THR A 90 10.27 3.94 5.89
C THR A 90 10.90 2.81 5.05
N CYS A 91 12.14 2.40 5.36
CA CYS A 91 12.84 1.29 4.70
C CYS A 91 12.08 -0.04 4.81
N PHE A 92 11.54 -0.35 6.01
CA PHE A 92 10.67 -1.53 6.17
C PHE A 92 9.44 -1.46 5.26
N PHE A 93 8.77 -0.31 5.20
CA PHE A 93 7.56 -0.15 4.39
C PHE A 93 7.82 -0.15 2.88
N GLU A 94 9.03 0.18 2.41
CA GLU A 94 9.42 0.03 1.00
C GLU A 94 9.38 -1.45 0.60
N SER A 95 10.03 -2.32 1.38
CA SER A 95 9.98 -3.77 1.17
C SER A 95 8.57 -4.34 1.32
N PHE A 96 7.79 -3.83 2.29
CA PHE A 96 6.38 -4.21 2.47
C PHE A 96 5.52 -3.85 1.25
N ALA A 97 5.68 -2.63 0.73
CA ALA A 97 4.92 -2.13 -0.41
C ALA A 97 5.28 -2.88 -1.71
N GLN A 98 6.53 -3.33 -1.85
CA GLN A 98 6.92 -4.21 -2.94
C GLN A 98 6.22 -5.57 -2.86
N LEU A 99 6.18 -6.16 -1.66
CA LEU A 99 5.58 -7.46 -1.38
C LEU A 99 4.05 -7.50 -1.58
N CYS A 100 3.39 -6.34 -1.48
CA CYS A 100 1.95 -6.18 -1.73
C CYS A 100 1.50 -6.69 -3.12
N SER A 101 2.40 -6.74 -4.09
CA SER A 101 2.13 -7.25 -5.45
C SER A 101 2.25 -8.77 -5.60
N ALA A 102 2.84 -9.47 -4.63
CA ALA A 102 3.18 -10.88 -4.78
C ALA A 102 1.96 -11.82 -4.68
N PHE A 103 1.01 -11.51 -3.79
CA PHE A 103 -0.04 -12.46 -3.42
C PHE A 103 -1.41 -12.12 -4.02
N PRO A 104 -2.14 -13.11 -4.58
CA PRO A 104 -3.45 -12.85 -5.16
C PRO A 104 -4.50 -12.45 -4.12
N PRO A 105 -5.58 -11.76 -4.54
CA PRO A 105 -6.71 -11.46 -3.67
C PRO A 105 -7.23 -12.73 -2.97
N GLY A 106 -7.39 -12.67 -1.64
CA GLY A 106 -7.87 -13.80 -0.83
C GLY A 106 -6.82 -14.88 -0.53
N HIS A 107 -5.55 -14.67 -0.91
CA HIS A 107 -4.46 -15.57 -0.54
C HIS A 107 -4.00 -15.32 0.89
N ILE A 108 -3.63 -16.39 1.62
CA ILE A 108 -3.22 -16.33 3.03
C ILE A 108 -2.02 -15.41 3.28
N GLY A 109 -1.11 -15.28 2.32
CA GLY A 109 0.01 -14.33 2.38
C GLY A 109 -0.45 -12.88 2.46
N GLN A 110 -1.51 -12.50 1.74
CA GLN A 110 -2.11 -11.17 1.80
C GLN A 110 -2.80 -10.94 3.15
N ASP A 111 -3.48 -11.96 3.68
CA ASP A 111 -4.12 -11.90 5.00
C ASP A 111 -3.09 -11.71 6.12
N ARG A 112 -1.96 -12.41 6.06
CA ARG A 112 -0.85 -12.26 7.01
C ARG A 112 -0.28 -10.85 7.02
N LEU A 113 -0.14 -10.21 5.85
CA LEU A 113 0.31 -8.82 5.76
C LEU A 113 -0.68 -7.85 6.42
N VAL A 114 -1.99 -8.04 6.21
CA VAL A 114 -3.02 -7.21 6.84
C VAL A 114 -3.06 -7.43 8.35
N GLN A 115 -3.06 -8.69 8.79
CA GLN A 115 -3.04 -9.05 10.21
C GLN A 115 -1.79 -8.54 10.93
N PHE A 116 -0.67 -8.42 10.22
CA PHE A 116 0.55 -7.85 10.76
C PHE A 116 0.40 -6.34 11.03
N LEU A 117 -0.22 -5.59 10.12
CA LEU A 117 -0.56 -4.17 10.37
C LEU A 117 -1.56 -4.02 11.52
N GLU A 118 -2.54 -4.92 11.61
CA GLU A 118 -3.47 -4.97 12.75
C GLU A 118 -2.72 -5.21 14.08
N ALA A 119 -1.76 -6.13 14.08
CA ALA A 119 -0.93 -6.43 15.23
C ALA A 119 -0.07 -5.24 15.66
N LEU A 120 0.59 -4.54 14.70
CA LEU A 120 1.33 -3.30 14.98
C LEU A 120 0.41 -2.23 15.58
N ARG A 121 -0.77 -2.01 15.02
CA ARG A 121 -1.74 -1.01 15.53
C ARG A 121 -2.25 -1.36 16.94
N ALA A 122 -2.35 -2.64 17.25
CA ALA A 122 -2.80 -3.12 18.55
C ALA A 122 -1.73 -3.03 19.65
N MET A 123 -0.49 -2.68 19.30
CA MET A 123 0.58 -2.55 20.28
C MET A 123 0.31 -1.42 21.29
N PRO A 124 0.79 -1.56 22.54
CA PRO A 124 0.76 -0.47 23.49
C PRO A 124 1.44 0.77 22.90
N LYS A 125 0.76 1.92 22.97
CA LYS A 125 1.34 3.19 22.57
C LYS A 125 2.62 3.46 23.36
N HIS A 126 3.68 3.77 22.64
CA HIS A 126 4.96 4.15 23.22
C HIS A 126 5.74 5.02 22.23
N GLU A 127 6.84 5.57 22.68
CA GLU A 127 7.64 6.52 21.92
C GLU A 127 9.11 6.10 21.88
N VAL A 128 9.77 6.46 20.79
CA VAL A 128 11.21 6.24 20.58
C VAL A 128 11.90 7.54 20.19
N PRO A 129 13.18 7.75 20.55
CA PRO A 129 13.90 8.95 20.14
C PRO A 129 14.10 8.95 18.62
N ASN A 130 13.83 10.08 17.96
CA ASN A 130 14.11 10.29 16.54
C ASN A 130 14.92 11.57 16.37
N TYR A 131 16.10 11.45 15.75
CA TYR A 131 17.04 12.53 15.56
C TYR A 131 16.45 13.66 14.73
N LEU A 132 16.78 14.89 15.15
CA LEU A 132 16.48 16.12 14.44
C LEU A 132 17.79 16.94 14.43
N PRO A 133 18.35 17.24 13.24
CA PRO A 133 19.56 18.06 13.16
C PRO A 133 19.23 19.50 13.56
N ASN A 134 19.42 19.83 14.83
CA ASN A 134 19.23 21.16 15.41
C ASN A 134 20.56 21.76 15.88
N ASP A 135 20.64 23.09 15.90
CA ASP A 135 21.76 23.81 16.51
C ASP A 135 21.66 23.73 18.05
N PRO A 136 22.76 23.46 18.78
CA PRO A 136 22.78 23.53 20.24
C PRO A 136 22.31 24.91 20.75
N PRO A 137 21.60 25.02 21.90
CA PRO A 137 21.45 24.01 22.96
C PRO A 137 20.13 23.22 22.91
N GLU A 138 19.42 23.22 21.78
CA GLU A 138 18.14 22.51 21.66
C GLU A 138 18.33 20.98 21.68
N ASP A 139 17.30 20.26 22.12
CA ASP A 139 17.30 18.80 22.04
C ASP A 139 17.46 18.40 20.57
N PHE A 140 18.45 17.53 20.32
CA PHE A 140 18.78 17.03 18.98
C PHE A 140 17.88 15.87 18.55
N TYR A 141 16.76 15.66 19.23
CA TYR A 141 15.79 14.61 18.93
C TYR A 141 14.39 15.00 19.42
N TYR A 142 13.37 14.36 18.85
CA TYR A 142 12.01 14.36 19.37
C TYR A 142 11.55 12.92 19.65
N LEU A 143 10.45 12.76 20.37
CA LEU A 143 9.84 11.45 20.63
C LEU A 143 8.83 11.12 19.53
N LEU A 144 9.10 10.05 18.78
CA LEU A 144 8.23 9.53 17.74
C LEU A 144 7.30 8.47 18.33
N GLU A 145 5.98 8.70 18.27
CA GLU A 145 4.96 7.70 18.65
C GLU A 145 4.93 6.54 17.65
N LEU A 146 4.97 5.30 18.17
CA LEU A 146 4.73 4.05 17.45
C LEU A 146 3.44 3.40 17.99
N TRP A 147 2.53 2.80 17.21
CA TRP A 147 2.31 2.75 15.76
C TRP A 147 0.96 3.41 15.46
N PRO A 148 0.87 4.76 15.43
CA PRO A 148 -0.42 5.45 15.48
C PRO A 148 -1.33 5.12 14.28
N PHE A 149 -0.72 4.90 13.10
CA PHE A 149 -1.39 4.72 11.81
C PHE A 149 -2.40 5.85 11.45
N GLY A 150 -2.83 5.84 10.19
CA GLY A 150 -3.76 6.83 9.66
C GLY A 150 -3.11 8.16 9.27
N GLY A 151 -3.90 9.01 8.61
CA GLY A 151 -3.44 10.29 8.09
C GLY A 151 -2.23 10.15 7.16
N SER A 152 -1.31 11.11 7.25
CA SER A 152 -0.03 11.12 6.53
C SER A 152 1.14 10.70 7.42
N TRP A 153 0.93 9.77 8.36
CA TRP A 153 1.97 9.33 9.30
C TRP A 153 3.22 8.90 8.54
N LEU A 154 4.36 9.55 8.87
CA LEU A 154 5.67 9.40 8.21
C LEU A 154 5.66 9.54 6.67
N GLY A 155 4.60 10.08 6.07
CA GLY A 155 4.46 10.14 4.62
C GLY A 155 4.41 8.75 3.96
N LEU A 156 3.97 7.69 4.67
CA LEU A 156 3.96 6.32 4.14
C LEU A 156 3.20 6.18 2.82
N THR A 157 2.24 7.06 2.52
CA THR A 157 1.57 7.13 1.22
C THR A 157 2.54 7.28 0.04
N GLU A 158 3.66 7.99 0.25
CA GLU A 158 4.68 8.19 -0.79
C GLU A 158 5.48 6.93 -1.08
N VAL A 159 5.70 6.08 -0.07
CA VAL A 159 6.34 4.76 -0.25
C VAL A 159 5.50 3.90 -1.20
N PHE A 160 4.18 3.85 -0.97
CA PHE A 160 3.27 3.15 -1.88
C PHE A 160 3.19 3.83 -3.25
N ARG A 161 3.26 5.17 -3.34
CA ARG A 161 3.26 5.87 -4.63
C ARG A 161 4.48 5.50 -5.48
N THR A 162 5.68 5.48 -4.91
CA THR A 162 6.90 5.11 -5.63
C THR A 162 6.78 3.71 -6.23
N GLU A 163 6.31 2.74 -5.43
CA GLU A 163 6.02 1.37 -5.88
C GLU A 163 4.93 1.29 -6.97
N ALA A 164 3.98 2.23 -6.96
CA ALA A 164 2.94 2.34 -7.99
C ALA A 164 3.52 2.86 -9.31
N GLU A 165 4.44 3.83 -9.27
CA GLU A 165 5.06 4.44 -10.46
C GLU A 165 5.87 3.42 -11.24
N ASP A 166 6.65 2.58 -10.54
CA ASP A 166 7.41 1.48 -11.15
C ASP A 166 6.49 0.45 -11.82
N ARG A 167 5.25 0.29 -11.34
CA ARG A 167 4.24 -0.62 -11.90
C ARG A 167 3.30 0.03 -12.94
N GLY A 168 3.16 1.36 -12.92
CA GLY A 168 2.13 2.09 -13.64
C GLY A 168 2.56 2.74 -14.96
N TYR A 169 3.86 2.74 -15.27
CA TYR A 169 4.46 3.49 -16.39
C TYR A 169 3.89 3.12 -17.78
N SER A 170 3.94 4.04 -18.74
CA SER A 170 3.34 3.87 -20.08
C SER A 170 3.96 2.77 -20.96
N TYR A 171 5.11 2.21 -20.58
CA TYR A 171 5.75 1.05 -21.22
C TYR A 171 5.56 -0.26 -20.45
N ALA A 172 4.83 -0.22 -19.34
CA ALA A 172 4.62 -1.35 -18.47
C ALA A 172 3.71 -2.39 -19.14
N THR A 173 4.10 -3.65 -19.07
CA THR A 173 3.36 -4.80 -19.63
C THR A 173 2.08 -5.12 -18.84
N PHE A 174 1.65 -4.29 -17.88
CA PHE A 174 0.37 -4.47 -17.17
C PHE A 174 -0.85 -4.39 -18.13
N ALA A 175 -0.69 -3.76 -19.30
CA ALA A 175 -1.70 -3.79 -20.36
C ALA A 175 -1.78 -5.15 -21.09
N THR A 176 -0.80 -6.03 -20.89
CA THR A 176 -0.79 -7.40 -21.40
C THR A 176 -1.45 -8.33 -20.39
N ILE A 177 -2.61 -8.88 -20.74
CA ILE A 177 -3.36 -9.80 -19.87
C ILE A 177 -2.51 -11.04 -19.55
N GLY A 178 -2.46 -11.44 -18.28
CA GLY A 178 -1.69 -12.59 -17.79
C GLY A 178 -0.19 -12.35 -17.59
N SER A 179 0.30 -11.14 -17.89
CA SER A 179 1.68 -10.76 -17.56
C SER A 179 1.88 -10.68 -16.04
N ASP A 180 3.10 -10.91 -15.57
CA ASP A 180 3.43 -10.78 -14.14
C ASP A 180 3.10 -9.36 -13.62
N MET A 181 3.25 -8.35 -14.48
CA MET A 181 2.97 -6.97 -14.13
C MET A 181 1.48 -6.69 -13.98
N GLN A 182 0.64 -7.29 -14.83
CA GLN A 182 -0.82 -7.18 -14.72
C GLN A 182 -1.34 -7.93 -13.49
N ILE A 183 -0.83 -9.14 -13.26
CA ILE A 183 -1.15 -9.94 -12.06
C ILE A 183 -0.71 -9.18 -10.81
N GLY A 184 0.51 -8.64 -10.81
CA GLY A 184 1.07 -7.87 -9.71
C GLY A 184 0.28 -6.59 -9.43
N TRP A 185 -0.17 -5.89 -10.47
CA TRP A 185 -1.04 -4.72 -10.33
C TRP A 185 -2.36 -5.06 -9.66
N ARG A 186 -3.03 -6.15 -10.07
CA ARG A 186 -4.27 -6.64 -9.44
C ARG A 186 -4.06 -6.97 -7.96
N ASN A 187 -3.00 -7.71 -7.65
CA ASN A 187 -2.66 -8.13 -6.29
C ASN A 187 -2.43 -6.90 -5.39
N TRP A 188 -1.68 -5.93 -5.91
CA TRP A 188 -1.33 -4.70 -5.23
C TRP A 188 -2.56 -3.81 -4.97
N GLN A 189 -3.43 -3.63 -5.96
CA GLN A 189 -4.69 -2.89 -5.79
C GLN A 189 -5.60 -3.53 -4.73
N SER A 190 -5.65 -4.87 -4.68
CA SER A 190 -6.44 -5.60 -3.70
C SER A 190 -5.98 -5.38 -2.25
N ILE A 191 -4.67 -5.43 -1.99
CA ILE A 191 -4.17 -5.19 -0.63
C ILE A 191 -4.26 -3.71 -0.25
N LEU A 192 -4.02 -2.79 -1.19
CA LEU A 192 -4.20 -1.36 -0.93
C LEU A 192 -5.64 -0.99 -0.55
N ALA A 193 -6.62 -1.59 -1.22
CA ALA A 193 -8.03 -1.41 -0.87
C ALA A 193 -8.30 -1.78 0.59
N ARG A 194 -7.71 -2.89 1.06
CA ARG A 194 -7.83 -3.36 2.45
C ARG A 194 -7.09 -2.44 3.42
N ILE A 195 -5.84 -2.07 3.12
CA ILE A 195 -5.02 -1.16 3.93
C ILE A 195 -5.74 0.18 4.14
N THR A 196 -6.29 0.72 3.06
CA THR A 196 -7.01 2.00 3.06
C THR A 196 -8.33 1.89 3.84
N ALA A 197 -9.14 0.87 3.56
CA ALA A 197 -10.43 0.69 4.22
C ALA A 197 -10.30 0.43 5.74
N LEU A 198 -9.20 -0.21 6.17
CA LEU A 198 -8.89 -0.42 7.58
C LEU A 198 -8.24 0.80 8.26
N GLY A 199 -7.96 1.87 7.51
CA GLY A 199 -7.45 3.13 8.04
C GLY A 199 -5.97 3.10 8.41
N PHE A 200 -5.18 2.20 7.84
CA PHE A 200 -3.74 2.14 8.11
C PHE A 200 -2.98 3.26 7.39
N VAL A 201 -3.17 3.34 6.07
CA VAL A 201 -2.57 4.35 5.19
C VAL A 201 -3.60 4.66 4.11
N ASP A 202 -3.85 5.95 3.84
CA ASP A 202 -4.80 6.34 2.79
C ASP A 202 -4.15 6.29 1.40
N CYS A 203 -4.32 5.16 0.72
CA CYS A 203 -3.82 4.96 -0.64
C CYS A 203 -4.89 5.18 -1.71
N SER A 204 -5.97 5.89 -1.40
CA SER A 204 -7.11 6.10 -2.30
C SER A 204 -6.72 6.69 -3.65
N PHE A 205 -5.77 7.63 -3.66
CA PHE A 205 -5.29 8.29 -4.88
C PHE A 205 -4.47 7.38 -5.80
N LEU A 206 -4.12 6.17 -5.35
CA LEU A 206 -3.42 5.15 -6.16
C LEU A 206 -4.39 4.13 -6.76
N CYS A 207 -5.70 4.35 -6.61
CA CYS A 207 -6.74 3.45 -7.07
C CYS A 207 -6.83 3.42 -8.61
N ALA A 208 -6.72 2.21 -9.19
CA ALA A 208 -6.79 2.01 -10.64
C ALA A 208 -8.16 2.35 -11.27
N LEU A 209 -9.21 2.55 -10.46
CA LEU A 209 -10.51 3.03 -10.95
C LEU A 209 -10.38 4.42 -11.63
N GLU A 210 -9.36 5.21 -11.32
CA GLU A 210 -9.09 6.47 -12.02
C GLU A 210 -8.87 6.25 -13.52
N GLY A 211 -8.18 5.17 -13.90
CA GLY A 211 -7.91 4.82 -15.30
C GLY A 211 -9.14 4.43 -16.11
N ILE A 212 -10.28 4.14 -15.46
CA ILE A 212 -11.54 3.74 -16.09
C ILE A 212 -12.43 4.96 -16.39
N LEU A 213 -12.21 6.08 -15.70
CA LEU A 213 -13.01 7.29 -15.86
C LEU A 213 -12.96 7.84 -17.30
N PRO A 214 -13.99 8.58 -17.75
CA PRO A 214 -13.95 9.26 -19.04
C PRO A 214 -12.75 10.21 -19.15
N GLN A 215 -11.94 10.06 -20.19
CA GLN A 215 -10.76 10.88 -20.46
C GLN A 215 -10.90 11.61 -21.81
N SER A 216 -10.28 12.77 -21.93
CA SER A 216 -10.28 13.58 -23.17
C SER A 216 -9.62 12.84 -24.34
N LYS A 217 -8.65 11.98 -24.06
CA LYS A 217 -8.05 11.04 -25.00
C LYS A 217 -8.30 9.64 -24.50
N MET A 218 -9.01 8.83 -25.28
CA MET A 218 -9.29 7.45 -24.90
C MET A 218 -7.97 6.67 -24.80
N PRO A 219 -7.67 6.05 -23.65
CA PRO A 219 -6.53 5.16 -23.53
C PRO A 219 -6.72 3.93 -24.43
N ALA A 220 -5.62 3.26 -24.75
CA ALA A 220 -5.68 2.00 -25.47
C ALA A 220 -6.55 1.01 -24.69
N GLN A 221 -7.35 0.20 -25.39
CA GLN A 221 -8.26 -0.74 -24.76
C GLN A 221 -7.53 -1.71 -23.81
N SER A 222 -6.31 -2.11 -24.15
CA SER A 222 -5.43 -2.92 -23.29
C SER A 222 -5.07 -2.24 -21.96
N ARG A 223 -4.90 -0.90 -21.94
CA ARG A 223 -4.71 -0.12 -20.71
C ARG A 223 -5.96 -0.21 -19.85
N VAL A 224 -7.13 0.03 -20.45
CA VAL A 224 -8.43 -0.03 -19.76
C VAL A 224 -8.64 -1.42 -19.16
N SER A 225 -8.31 -2.50 -19.89
CA SER A 225 -8.39 -3.87 -19.34
C SER A 225 -7.56 -4.06 -18.08
N GLY A 226 -6.32 -3.54 -18.05
CA GLY A 226 -5.48 -3.59 -16.85
C GLY A 226 -6.06 -2.78 -15.69
N ASP A 227 -6.57 -1.59 -15.96
CA ASP A 227 -7.20 -0.71 -14.97
C ASP A 227 -8.52 -1.29 -14.44
N VAL A 228 -9.31 -1.98 -15.26
CA VAL A 228 -10.49 -2.75 -14.81
C VAL A 228 -10.07 -3.84 -13.85
N ILE A 229 -9.14 -4.71 -14.25
CA ILE A 229 -8.72 -5.88 -13.46
C ILE A 229 -8.18 -5.45 -12.07
N GLY A 230 -7.38 -4.38 -12.02
CA GLY A 230 -6.88 -3.83 -10.77
C GLY A 230 -7.93 -3.02 -10.00
N GLY A 231 -8.65 -2.13 -10.67
CA GLY A 231 -9.55 -1.15 -10.04
C GLY A 231 -10.74 -1.78 -9.36
N VAL A 232 -11.34 -2.81 -9.97
CA VAL A 232 -12.48 -3.52 -9.37
C VAL A 232 -12.16 -4.20 -8.05
N GLN A 233 -10.88 -4.42 -7.71
CA GLN A 233 -10.50 -4.99 -6.41
C GLN A 233 -10.93 -4.10 -5.23
N TRP A 234 -11.09 -2.79 -5.47
CA TRP A 234 -11.62 -1.84 -4.48
C TRP A 234 -13.13 -1.98 -4.25
N ILE A 235 -13.84 -2.63 -5.18
CA ILE A 235 -15.29 -2.81 -5.15
C ILE A 235 -15.64 -4.23 -4.68
N LEU A 236 -14.93 -5.23 -5.19
CA LEU A 236 -15.26 -6.65 -5.01
C LEU A 236 -15.04 -7.14 -3.58
N HIS A 237 -14.06 -6.61 -2.85
CA HIS A 237 -13.84 -6.99 -1.45
C HIS A 237 -14.92 -6.39 -0.56
N SER A 238 -15.55 -7.18 0.32
CA SER A 238 -16.75 -6.76 1.07
C SER A 238 -16.55 -5.45 1.85
N ASP A 239 -15.49 -5.40 2.66
CA ASP A 239 -15.24 -4.28 3.57
C ASP A 239 -14.71 -3.05 2.83
N ALA A 240 -13.84 -3.27 1.83
CA ALA A 240 -13.28 -2.20 1.03
C ALA A 240 -14.33 -1.56 0.11
N GLY A 241 -15.18 -2.37 -0.54
CA GLY A 241 -16.27 -1.88 -1.38
C GLY A 241 -17.27 -1.05 -0.59
N LEU A 242 -17.63 -1.50 0.62
CA LEU A 242 -18.50 -0.73 1.51
C LEU A 242 -17.85 0.57 1.98
N TYR A 243 -16.56 0.54 2.29
CA TYR A 243 -15.79 1.75 2.58
C TYR A 243 -15.83 2.74 1.40
N VAL A 244 -15.48 2.29 0.18
CA VAL A 244 -15.46 3.14 -1.02
C VAL A 244 -16.83 3.76 -1.27
N TYR A 245 -17.90 2.96 -1.22
CA TYR A 245 -19.25 3.47 -1.43
C TYR A 245 -19.62 4.57 -0.42
N ARG A 246 -19.31 4.37 0.87
CA ARG A 246 -19.54 5.36 1.93
C ARG A 246 -18.73 6.64 1.70
N GLN A 247 -17.46 6.53 1.29
CA GLN A 247 -16.65 7.69 0.95
C GLN A 247 -17.22 8.45 -0.25
N CYS A 248 -17.66 7.74 -1.30
CA CYS A 248 -18.31 8.37 -2.45
C CYS A 248 -19.62 9.06 -2.08
N LYS A 249 -20.45 8.47 -1.22
CA LYS A 249 -21.71 9.06 -0.77
C LYS A 249 -21.51 10.35 0.04
N ALA A 250 -20.37 10.50 0.72
CA ALA A 250 -20.06 11.69 1.51
C ALA A 250 -19.77 12.94 0.66
N VAL A 251 -19.46 12.78 -0.63
CA VAL A 251 -19.03 13.85 -1.52
C VAL A 251 -19.73 13.73 -2.87
N GLU A 252 -20.55 14.70 -3.26
CA GLU A 252 -21.24 14.65 -4.57
C GLU A 252 -20.23 14.65 -5.74
N LYS A 253 -19.24 15.54 -5.66
CA LYS A 253 -18.25 15.77 -6.71
C LYS A 253 -16.88 16.11 -6.12
N VAL A 254 -15.83 15.50 -6.66
CA VAL A 254 -14.45 15.83 -6.27
C VAL A 254 -14.06 17.24 -6.70
N SER A 255 -13.27 17.93 -5.87
CA SER A 255 -12.72 19.23 -6.24
C SER A 255 -11.65 19.07 -7.33
N THR A 256 -11.66 19.95 -8.33
CA THR A 256 -10.61 19.99 -9.36
C THR A 256 -9.26 20.48 -8.82
N SER A 257 -9.24 21.07 -7.62
CA SER A 257 -8.01 21.55 -6.97
C SER A 257 -7.28 20.48 -6.17
N ASP A 258 -7.92 19.36 -5.87
CA ASP A 258 -7.35 18.27 -5.10
C ASP A 258 -7.07 17.08 -6.02
N SER A 259 -5.81 16.96 -6.45
CA SER A 259 -5.37 15.88 -7.34
C SER A 259 -5.38 14.50 -6.67
N ARG A 260 -5.54 14.41 -5.34
CA ARG A 260 -5.62 13.14 -4.60
C ARG A 260 -7.06 12.75 -4.26
N ALA A 261 -8.03 13.63 -4.48
CA ALA A 261 -9.44 13.34 -4.23
C ALA A 261 -9.95 12.26 -5.18
N MET A 262 -10.21 11.07 -4.63
CA MET A 262 -10.63 9.92 -5.43
C MET A 262 -12.14 9.69 -5.42
N TRP A 263 -12.78 9.87 -4.27
CA TRP A 263 -14.14 9.39 -4.01
C TRP A 263 -15.20 10.48 -4.20
N SER A 264 -16.20 10.20 -5.03
CA SER A 264 -17.44 10.98 -5.10
C SER A 264 -18.58 10.18 -5.70
N LEU A 265 -19.81 10.61 -5.45
CA LEU A 265 -21.01 9.99 -5.99
C LEU A 265 -21.04 10.10 -7.52
N GLU A 266 -20.60 11.22 -8.10
CA GLU A 266 -20.43 11.39 -9.55
C GLU A 266 -19.49 10.30 -10.13
N ARG A 267 -18.33 10.07 -9.50
CA ARG A 267 -17.36 9.07 -9.97
C ARG A 267 -17.88 7.65 -9.79
N TRP A 268 -18.61 7.38 -8.70
CA TRP A 268 -19.29 6.09 -8.49
C TRP A 268 -20.23 5.76 -9.65
N GLY A 269 -21.09 6.70 -10.05
CA GLY A 269 -21.96 6.54 -11.22
C GLY A 269 -21.16 6.34 -12.51
N GLN A 270 -20.12 7.14 -12.74
CA GLN A 270 -19.27 7.01 -13.93
C GLN A 270 -18.56 5.64 -14.01
N TRP A 271 -18.06 5.10 -12.89
CA TRP A 271 -17.47 3.77 -12.89
C TRP A 271 -18.50 2.70 -13.23
N LYS A 272 -19.69 2.77 -12.65
CA LYS A 272 -20.79 1.83 -12.91
C LYS A 272 -21.15 1.81 -14.39
N ASP A 273 -21.43 2.98 -14.98
CA ASP A 273 -21.79 3.12 -16.41
C ASP A 273 -20.68 2.58 -17.34
N ARG A 274 -19.41 2.84 -17.00
CA ARG A 274 -18.27 2.40 -17.80
C ARG A 274 -18.06 0.89 -17.68
N LEU A 275 -18.18 0.32 -16.48
CA LEU A 275 -18.08 -1.12 -16.27
C LEU A 275 -19.24 -1.87 -16.96
N GLU A 276 -20.46 -1.34 -16.95
CA GLU A 276 -21.60 -1.89 -17.70
C GLU A 276 -21.34 -1.89 -19.22
N THR A 277 -20.78 -0.80 -19.74
CA THR A 277 -20.39 -0.69 -21.15
C THR A 277 -19.33 -1.74 -21.49
N ILE A 278 -18.28 -1.86 -20.68
CA ILE A 278 -17.18 -2.81 -20.90
C ILE A 278 -17.69 -4.25 -20.82
N ALA A 279 -18.55 -4.59 -19.85
CA ALA A 279 -19.13 -5.92 -19.70
C ALA A 279 -19.90 -6.39 -20.94
N SER A 280 -20.45 -5.45 -21.72
CA SER A 280 -21.25 -5.74 -22.92
C SER A 280 -20.48 -5.60 -24.24
N ASP A 281 -19.24 -5.10 -24.22
CA ASP A 281 -18.46 -4.80 -25.41
C ASP A 281 -17.57 -5.98 -25.82
N ASP A 282 -17.98 -6.71 -26.85
CA ASP A 282 -17.28 -7.89 -27.40
C ASP A 282 -15.83 -7.62 -27.86
N THR A 283 -15.40 -6.35 -27.97
CA THR A 283 -14.00 -6.04 -28.24
C THR A 283 -13.09 -6.39 -27.06
N PHE A 284 -13.61 -6.41 -25.83
CA PHE A 284 -12.86 -6.75 -24.62
C PHE A 284 -12.72 -8.26 -24.41
N ASP A 285 -11.61 -8.64 -23.79
CA ASP A 285 -11.35 -10.03 -23.41
C ASP A 285 -12.48 -10.57 -22.51
N PRO A 286 -12.96 -11.82 -22.71
CA PRO A 286 -14.00 -12.42 -21.89
C PRO A 286 -13.77 -12.31 -20.37
N GLU A 287 -12.53 -12.41 -19.90
CA GLU A 287 -12.20 -12.28 -18.47
C GLU A 287 -12.47 -10.85 -17.96
N VAL A 288 -12.07 -9.84 -18.73
CA VAL A 288 -12.28 -8.42 -18.37
C VAL A 288 -13.77 -8.11 -18.29
N ARG A 289 -14.55 -8.63 -19.23
CA ARG A 289 -16.01 -8.43 -19.25
C ARG A 289 -16.69 -9.08 -18.06
N GLU A 290 -16.26 -10.29 -17.72
CA GLU A 290 -16.77 -11.01 -16.55
C GLU A 290 -16.49 -10.27 -15.25
N ILE A 291 -15.26 -9.80 -15.07
CA ILE A 291 -14.85 -9.04 -13.89
C ILE A 291 -15.61 -7.71 -13.79
N ALA A 292 -15.80 -7.02 -14.93
CA ALA A 292 -16.59 -5.79 -14.97
C ALA A 292 -18.05 -6.03 -14.55
N ARG A 293 -18.65 -7.12 -15.04
CA ARG A 293 -20.02 -7.52 -14.65
C ARG A 293 -20.13 -7.80 -13.14
N LEU A 294 -19.19 -8.58 -12.59
CA LEU A 294 -19.15 -8.86 -11.15
C LEU A 294 -19.02 -7.58 -10.31
N ALA A 295 -18.23 -6.61 -10.78
CA ALA A 295 -18.09 -5.32 -10.12
C ALA A 295 -19.41 -4.54 -10.14
N VAL A 296 -20.12 -4.49 -11.28
CA VAL A 296 -21.44 -3.83 -11.38
C VAL A 296 -22.45 -4.48 -10.44
N ASP A 297 -22.55 -5.82 -10.46
CA ASP A 297 -23.44 -6.58 -9.57
C ASP A 297 -23.15 -6.20 -8.10
N ARG A 298 -21.87 -6.15 -7.73
CA ARG A 298 -21.44 -5.75 -6.39
C ARG A 298 -21.76 -4.30 -6.04
N MET A 299 -21.62 -3.36 -6.98
CA MET A 299 -21.98 -1.96 -6.77
C MET A 299 -23.48 -1.82 -6.48
N VAL A 300 -24.33 -2.54 -7.21
CA VAL A 300 -25.78 -2.59 -6.97
C VAL A 300 -26.10 -3.15 -5.58
N GLU A 301 -25.43 -4.22 -5.17
CA GLU A 301 -25.58 -4.78 -3.82
C GLU A 301 -25.22 -3.76 -2.73
N LEU A 302 -24.10 -3.04 -2.89
CA LEU A 302 -23.63 -2.04 -1.92
C LEU A 302 -24.61 -0.88 -1.78
N GLU A 303 -25.18 -0.40 -2.89
CA GLU A 303 -26.24 0.62 -2.89
C GLU A 303 -27.49 0.14 -2.14
N ALA A 304 -27.90 -1.12 -2.32
CA ALA A 304 -29.08 -1.69 -1.67
C ALA A 304 -28.89 -1.93 -0.16
N LEU A 305 -27.68 -2.34 0.25
CA LEU A 305 -27.34 -2.59 1.66
C LEU A 305 -27.43 -1.30 2.51
N ASP A 306 -27.08 -0.15 1.93
CA ASP A 306 -27.13 1.13 2.64
C ASP A 306 -28.54 1.73 2.70
N GLY A 307 -29.42 1.41 1.73
CA GLY A 307 -30.84 1.78 1.78
C GLY A 307 -31.70 0.96 2.77
N SER A 308 -31.10 -0.05 3.42
CA SER A 308 -31.76 -0.97 4.35
C SER A 308 -31.44 -0.70 5.83
N ASN A 309 -30.63 0.31 6.13
CA ASN A 309 -30.31 0.81 7.47
C ASN A 309 -30.90 2.22 7.68
#